data_AF-A0A1A8I4C2-F1
#
_entry.id   AF-A0A1A8I4C2-F1
#
_cell.length_a   1.000
_cell.length_b   1.000
_cell.length_c   1.000
_cell.angle_alpha   90.00
_cell.angle_beta   90.00
_cell.angle_gamma   90.00
#
_symmetry.space_group_name_H-M   'P 1'
#
loop_
_entity.id
_entity.type
_entity.pdbx_description
1 polymer ?
#
loop_
_entity_poly.entity_id
_entity_poly.type
_entity_poly.pdbx_seq_one_letter_code
_entity_poly.pdbx_strand_id
1 'polypeptide(L)' 'PDVRRGQPVSEGAPATQPRLKLEDIYIAVKTTGRFHRTRLATLLETWISRTKTHTFIFTDAEDEDLSSEGY' A
#
# COMPACT_ATOMS: atom_id res chain seq x y z
N PRO A 1 -31.96 -3.64 52.35
CA PRO A 1 -31.92 -4.50 51.15
C PRO A 1 -31.71 -3.66 49.88
N ASP A 2 -30.48 -3.75 49.38
CA ASP A 2 -29.96 -3.51 48.02
C ASP A 2 -30.51 -2.34 47.16
N VAL A 3 -29.78 -1.22 47.17
CA VAL A 3 -29.87 -0.16 46.14
C VAL A 3 -28.67 -0.32 45.21
N ARG A 4 -28.76 -1.21 44.21
CA ARG A 4 -27.80 -1.24 43.11
C ARG A 4 -28.07 -0.08 42.17
N ARG A 5 -27.47 1.06 42.50
CA ARG A 5 -27.33 2.21 41.61
C ARG A 5 -26.65 1.73 40.33
N GLY A 6 -27.43 1.64 39.24
CA GLY A 6 -26.91 1.32 37.91
C GLY A 6 -25.79 2.28 37.57
N GLN A 7 -24.58 1.74 37.48
CA GLN A 7 -23.41 2.45 36.98
C GLN A 7 -23.70 2.79 35.52
N PRO A 8 -23.54 4.05 35.07
CA PRO A 8 -23.60 4.32 33.65
C PRO A 8 -22.44 3.53 33.05
N VAL A 9 -22.78 2.55 32.20
CA VAL A 9 -21.82 1.94 31.29
C VAL A 9 -21.18 3.11 30.56
N SER A 10 -19.91 3.37 30.84
CA SER A 10 -19.12 4.26 29.99
C SER A 10 -19.12 3.58 28.63
N GLU A 11 -20.04 3.99 27.75
CA GLU A 11 -19.97 3.75 26.32
C GLU A 11 -18.56 4.12 25.93
N GLY A 12 -17.76 3.10 25.62
CA GLY A 12 -16.36 3.26 25.27
C GLY A 12 -16.29 4.34 24.21
N ALA A 13 -15.56 5.43 24.52
CA ALA A 13 -15.26 6.47 23.56
C ALA A 13 -14.87 5.78 22.24
N PRO A 14 -15.42 6.20 21.09
CA PRO A 14 -15.16 5.52 19.83
C PRO A 14 -13.64 5.47 19.69
N ALA A 15 -13.08 4.25 19.71
CA ALA A 15 -11.65 4.05 19.53
C ALA A 15 -11.28 4.83 18.28
N THR A 16 -10.44 5.85 18.42
CA THR A 16 -10.02 6.68 17.30
C THR A 16 -9.11 5.81 16.46
N GLN A 17 -9.71 4.99 15.58
CA GLN A 17 -8.98 4.14 14.66
C GLN A 17 -8.05 5.06 13.89
N PRO A 18 -6.73 4.79 13.90
CA PRO A 18 -5.80 5.57 13.10
C PRO A 18 -6.30 5.62 11.66
N ARG A 19 -6.40 6.83 11.09
CA ARG A 19 -6.78 6.96 9.68
C ARG A 19 -5.69 6.29 8.85
N LEU A 20 -6.08 5.30 8.04
CA LEU A 20 -5.22 4.72 7.01
C LEU A 20 -4.70 5.83 6.10
N LYS A 21 -3.40 5.79 5.84
CA LYS A 21 -2.69 6.72 4.97
C LYS A 21 -2.05 5.96 3.81
N LEU A 22 -1.54 6.70 2.84
CA LEU A 22 -0.96 6.09 1.64
C LEU A 22 0.36 5.38 1.96
N GLU A 23 1.14 5.91 2.91
CA GLU A 23 2.34 5.31 3.46
C GLU A 23 2.13 3.95 4.13
N ASP A 24 0.88 3.61 4.48
CA ASP A 24 0.52 2.29 5.01
C ASP A 24 0.28 1.25 3.89
N ILE A 25 0.36 1.64 2.61
CA ILE A 25 0.06 0.80 1.44
C ILE A 25 1.36 0.42 0.72
N TYR A 26 1.48 -0.88 0.45
CA TYR A 26 2.56 -1.46 -0.35
C TYR A 26 1.99 -2.20 -1.56
N ILE A 27 2.44 -1.83 -2.75
CA ILE A 27 2.02 -2.46 -4.01
C ILE A 27 3.20 -3.26 -4.58
N ALA A 28 3.12 -4.58 -4.52
CA ALA A 28 4.12 -5.47 -5.10
C ALA A 28 3.76 -5.85 -6.54
N VAL A 29 4.61 -5.52 -7.50
CA VAL A 29 4.43 -5.89 -8.91
C VAL A 29 5.45 -6.96 -9.28
N LYS A 30 5.01 -8.19 -9.48
CA LYS A 30 5.87 -9.29 -9.93
C LYS A 30 5.89 -9.40 -11.45
N THR A 31 7.08 -9.45 -12.04
CA THR A 31 7.29 -9.56 -13.49
C THR A 31 8.52 -10.40 -13.81
N THR A 32 8.80 -10.59 -15.10
CA THR A 32 10.01 -11.24 -15.61
C THR A 32 10.60 -10.41 -16.74
N GLY A 33 11.91 -10.51 -16.98
CA GLY A 33 12.64 -9.73 -17.99
C GLY A 33 11.97 -9.66 -19.36
N ARG A 34 11.40 -10.78 -19.83
CA ARG A 34 10.67 -10.84 -21.11
C ARG A 34 9.46 -9.91 -21.21
N PHE A 35 8.96 -9.40 -20.08
CA PHE A 35 7.77 -8.55 -20.00
C PHE A 35 8.07 -7.10 -19.64
N HIS A 36 9.34 -6.72 -19.43
CA HIS A 36 9.70 -5.34 -19.11
C HIS A 36 9.20 -4.35 -20.18
N ARG A 37 9.50 -4.61 -21.46
CA ARG A 37 9.09 -3.73 -22.56
C ARG A 37 7.62 -3.86 -22.99
N THR A 38 7.00 -5.02 -22.77
CA THR A 38 5.67 -5.32 -23.35
C THR A 38 4.52 -5.12 -22.38
N ARG A 39 4.74 -5.34 -21.07
CA ARG A 39 3.69 -5.24 -20.05
C ARG A 39 4.05 -4.23 -18.99
N LEU A 40 5.28 -4.28 -18.48
CA LEU A 40 5.69 -3.39 -17.40
C LEU A 40 5.73 -1.94 -17.86
N ALA A 41 6.33 -1.64 -19.01
CA ALA A 41 6.38 -0.29 -19.58
C ALA A 41 5.01 0.39 -19.62
N THR A 42 3.96 -0.32 -20.07
CA THR A 42 2.58 0.22 -20.09
C THR A 42 2.05 0.51 -18.69
N LEU A 43 2.40 -0.29 -17.67
CA LEU A 43 1.98 -0.01 -16.29
C LEU A 43 2.72 1.21 -15.72
N LEU A 44 4.02 1.36 -16.03
CA LEU A 44 4.84 2.51 -15.65
C LEU A 44 4.26 3.82 -16.19
N GLU A 45 3.86 3.83 -17.46
CA GLU A 45 3.24 4.98 -18.12
C GLU A 45 1.83 5.33 -17.60
N THR A 46 1.21 4.42 -16.85
CA THR A 46 -0.16 4.60 -16.36
C THR A 46 -0.22 4.82 -14.86
N TRP A 47 -0.79 3.89 -14.10
CA TRP A 47 -1.09 4.10 -12.69
C TRP A 47 0.16 4.06 -11.81
N ILE A 48 1.20 3.29 -12.19
CA ILE A 48 2.44 3.20 -11.41
C ILE A 48 3.16 4.55 -11.34
N SER A 49 3.10 5.36 -12.41
CA SER A 49 3.65 6.72 -12.40
C SER A 49 3.13 7.59 -11.24
N ARG A 50 1.91 7.32 -10.76
CA ARG A 50 1.25 8.08 -9.69
C ARG A 50 1.51 7.51 -8.28
N THR A 51 1.98 6.26 -8.21
CA THR A 51 2.14 5.51 -6.94
C THR A 51 3.56 5.01 -6.74
N LYS A 52 4.54 5.60 -7.43
CA LYS A 52 5.95 5.18 -7.44
C LYS A 52 6.53 4.90 -6.06
N THR A 53 6.36 5.82 -5.11
CA THR A 53 6.86 5.67 -3.73
C THR A 53 6.29 4.46 -2.98
N HIS A 54 5.14 3.95 -3.41
CA HIS A 54 4.42 2.84 -2.78
C HIS A 54 4.46 1.56 -3.62
N THR A 55 5.13 1.58 -4.78
CA THR A 55 5.16 0.48 -5.74
C THR A 55 6.55 -0.10 -5.83
N PHE A 56 6.65 -1.42 -5.74
CA PHE A 56 7.92 -2.13 -5.70
C PHE A 56 7.89 -3.26 -6.71
N ILE A 57 8.87 -3.27 -7.60
CA ILE A 57 8.92 -4.17 -8.74
C ILE A 57 9.86 -5.34 -8.41
N PHE A 58 9.33 -6.55 -8.51
CA PHE A 58 10.08 -7.79 -8.29
C PHE A 58 10.26 -8.50 -9.62
N THR A 59 11.51 -8.72 -10.02
CA THR A 59 11.83 -9.31 -11.32
C THR A 59 13.03 -10.26 -11.25
N ASP A 60 13.12 -11.16 -12.24
CA ASP A 60 14.16 -12.18 -12.38
C ASP A 60 15.33 -11.73 -13.28
N ALA A 61 15.29 -10.52 -13.83
CA ALA A 61 16.32 -9.95 -14.68
C ALA A 61 16.57 -8.48 -14.32
N GLU A 62 17.83 -8.05 -14.39
CA GLU A 62 18.20 -6.64 -14.22
C GLU A 62 17.65 -5.79 -15.36
N ASP A 63 17.25 -4.56 -15.05
CA ASP A 63 16.79 -3.56 -16.02
C ASP A 63 17.30 -2.18 -15.58
N GLU A 64 18.22 -1.62 -16.37
CA GLU A 64 18.88 -0.35 -16.08
C GLU A 64 17.88 0.82 -16.14
N ASP A 65 16.87 0.74 -17.02
CA ASP A 65 15.83 1.76 -17.16
C ASP A 65 15.00 1.83 -15.87
N LEU A 66 14.57 0.69 -15.33
CA LEU A 66 13.83 0.62 -14.06
C LEU A 66 14.63 1.20 -12.89
N SER A 67 15.91 0.84 -12.79
CA SER A 67 16.78 1.30 -11.71
C SER A 67 17.08 2.80 -11.80
N SER A 68 17.27 3.32 -13.01
CA SER A 68 17.55 4.74 -13.26
C SER A 68 16.32 5.60 -13.01
N GLU A 69 15.13 5.07 -13.29
CA GLU A 69 13.90 5.73 -12.91
C GLU A 69 13.66 5.66 -11.40
N GLY A 70 14.24 4.71 -10.65
CA GLY A 70 14.10 4.61 -9.20
C GLY A 70 12.87 3.81 -8.78
N TYR A 71 12.65 2.67 -9.45
CA TYR A 71 11.69 1.63 -9.06
C TYR A 71 12.38 0.41 -8.43
#